data_AF-A0AAJ0MJ93-F1
#
_entry.id   AF-A0AAJ0MJ93-F1
#
_cell.length_a   1.000
_cell.length_b   1.000
_cell.length_c   1.000
_cell.angle_alpha   90.00
_cell.angle_beta   90.00
_cell.angle_gamma   90.00
#
_symmetry.space_group_name_H-M   'P 1'
#
loop_
_entity.id
_entity.type
_entity.pdbx_description
1 polymer ?
#
loop_
_entity_poly.entity_id
_entity_poly.type
_entity_poly.pdbx_seq_one_letter_code
_entity_poly.pdbx_strand_id
1 'polypeptide(L)'
;MKSCSWTKLLLDKSAETAKFDDPSLHDAVGSAFFRLPPGKDAQMVCEDFLTEVYRFVIKNLKMGMTPEIFDVTPMECYLTVPAIWTDKARAATRDAAVAAGFGSRIFDSIQMTAEPEAAAFAALKKDLRPGSVNAVKLGDNVLILDCGGGTMDITMYSIRKTFPNLEFDEICVGIGGKCGSTYIDRNFLMLMARRFGQAFEDVPMKRKGPGSEFMKCFEKDYDEDEASVMLSKRDLECLFEPVVDDILRLLSQQVRSALRGNAKRINEIYILGLVVLVGGFGSSDYLKGAIDAWCAKNGGIKCIRSEFW
;
A
#
# COMPACT_ATOMS: atom_id res chain seq x y z
N MET A 1 14.06 7.66 -22.08
CA MET A 1 13.98 8.25 -20.72
C MET A 1 14.47 7.20 -19.72
N LYS A 2 15.23 7.58 -18.68
CA LYS A 2 15.57 6.67 -17.56
C LYS A 2 14.52 6.91 -16.47
N SER A 3 13.76 5.89 -16.09
CA SER A 3 12.78 5.97 -14.99
C SER A 3 13.50 5.85 -13.63
N CYS A 4 12.95 6.53 -12.63
CA CYS A 4 13.27 6.32 -11.22
C CYS A 4 12.03 5.71 -10.58
N SER A 5 12.19 4.66 -9.78
CA SER A 5 11.09 3.91 -9.19
C SER A 5 11.29 3.80 -7.68
N TRP A 6 10.21 3.50 -6.97
CA TRP A 6 10.23 3.19 -5.53
C TRP A 6 10.81 4.32 -4.63
N THR A 7 10.83 5.55 -5.13
CA THR A 7 11.36 6.74 -4.44
C THR A 7 10.67 7.00 -3.10
N LYS A 8 9.37 6.68 -2.97
CA LYS A 8 8.61 6.80 -1.71
C LYS A 8 9.28 6.04 -0.56
N LEU A 9 9.92 4.90 -0.84
CA LEU A 9 10.63 4.11 0.18
C LEU A 9 11.91 4.79 0.70
N LEU A 10 12.41 5.81 0.01
CA LEU A 10 13.61 6.56 0.40
C LEU A 10 13.29 7.76 1.30
N LEU A 11 12.01 8.08 1.50
CA LEU A 11 11.55 9.12 2.43
C LEU A 11 11.72 8.69 3.90
N ASP A 12 11.55 7.41 4.18
CA ASP A 12 11.79 6.85 5.51
C ASP A 12 12.94 5.83 5.49
N LYS A 13 14.16 6.34 5.68
CA LYS A 13 15.38 5.51 5.78
C LYS A 13 15.53 4.83 7.14
N SER A 14 14.69 5.20 8.10
CA SER A 14 14.75 4.76 9.50
C SER A 14 13.66 3.77 9.88
N ALA A 15 12.60 3.63 9.07
CA ALA A 15 11.60 2.60 9.23
C ALA A 15 12.33 1.25 9.37
N GLU A 16 12.28 0.71 10.60
CA GLU A 16 13.18 -0.32 11.08
C GLU A 16 13.28 -1.45 10.06
N THR A 17 14.47 -1.67 9.53
CA THR A 17 14.81 -2.91 8.83
C THR A 17 14.65 -4.05 9.83
N ALA A 18 13.52 -4.76 9.78
CA ALA A 18 13.14 -5.65 10.86
C ALA A 18 12.59 -6.95 10.29
N LYS A 19 13.50 -7.85 9.88
CA LYS A 19 13.26 -9.29 9.64
C LYS A 19 12.37 -9.68 8.43
N PHE A 20 11.41 -8.87 8.02
CA PHE A 20 10.44 -9.17 6.95
C PHE A 20 10.60 -8.26 5.72
N ASP A 21 11.62 -7.41 5.71
CA ASP A 21 12.00 -6.71 4.49
C ASP A 21 12.47 -7.73 3.47
N ASP A 22 12.08 -7.54 2.22
CA ASP A 22 12.57 -8.36 1.12
C ASP A 22 14.11 -8.40 1.15
N PRO A 23 14.75 -9.57 1.30
CA PRO A 23 16.19 -9.71 1.37
C PRO A 23 16.91 -9.12 0.15
N SER A 24 16.29 -9.20 -1.03
CA SER A 24 16.85 -8.65 -2.28
C SER A 24 16.91 -7.12 -2.27
N LEU A 25 16.22 -6.45 -1.35
CA LEU A 25 16.34 -4.99 -1.19
C LEU A 25 17.73 -4.58 -0.75
N HIS A 26 18.41 -5.38 0.08
CA HIS A 26 19.78 -5.10 0.50
C HIS A 26 20.74 -5.09 -0.69
N ASP A 27 20.58 -6.05 -1.61
CA ASP A 27 21.36 -6.13 -2.85
C ASP A 27 20.90 -5.08 -3.88
N ALA A 28 19.65 -4.61 -3.77
CA ALA A 28 19.09 -3.58 -4.63
C ALA A 28 19.37 -2.14 -4.15
N VAL A 29 19.86 -1.90 -2.92
CA VAL A 29 20.25 -0.56 -2.46
C VAL A 29 21.44 -0.07 -3.30
N GLY A 30 21.21 0.96 -4.12
CA GLY A 30 22.20 1.46 -5.09
C GLY A 30 22.09 0.84 -6.50
N SER A 31 21.19 -0.12 -6.70
CA SER A 31 20.83 -0.65 -8.02
C SER A 31 20.06 0.36 -8.88
N ALA A 32 19.77 -0.02 -10.13
CA ALA A 32 18.94 0.80 -11.02
C ALA A 32 17.53 1.09 -10.47
N PHE A 33 17.05 0.32 -9.49
CA PHE A 33 15.68 0.41 -8.98
C PHE A 33 15.48 1.51 -7.93
N PHE A 34 16.46 1.77 -7.06
CA PHE A 34 16.40 2.81 -6.00
C PHE A 34 17.17 4.09 -6.38
N ARG A 35 17.35 4.32 -7.68
CA ARG A 35 18.09 5.47 -8.19
C ARG A 35 17.23 6.72 -8.13
N LEU A 36 17.82 7.80 -7.64
CA LEU A 36 17.28 9.16 -7.73
C LEU A 36 17.89 9.91 -8.93
N PRO A 37 17.17 10.87 -9.54
CA PRO A 37 17.76 11.77 -10.53
C PRO A 37 18.98 12.51 -9.97
N PRO A 38 19.99 12.83 -10.79
CA PRO A 38 21.15 13.60 -10.35
C PRO A 38 20.73 14.93 -9.71
N GLY A 39 21.26 15.21 -8.51
CA GLY A 39 20.98 16.45 -7.79
C GLY A 39 19.63 16.51 -7.09
N LYS A 40 18.83 15.43 -7.09
CA LYS A 40 17.55 15.35 -6.37
C LYS A 40 17.61 14.35 -5.23
N ASP A 41 16.99 14.70 -4.11
CA ASP A 41 16.68 13.77 -3.03
C ASP A 41 15.26 13.17 -3.21
N ALA A 42 14.86 12.28 -2.30
CA ALA A 42 13.57 11.63 -2.37
C ALA A 42 12.39 12.61 -2.24
N GLN A 43 12.54 13.66 -1.43
CA GLN A 43 11.52 14.69 -1.24
C GLN A 43 11.30 15.48 -2.53
N MET A 44 12.37 15.93 -3.18
CA MET A 44 12.29 16.64 -4.47
C MET A 44 11.65 15.79 -5.58
N VAL A 45 11.91 14.49 -5.60
CA VAL A 45 11.26 13.59 -6.57
C VAL A 45 9.78 13.40 -6.23
N CYS A 46 9.42 13.32 -4.95
CA CYS A 46 8.01 13.30 -4.54
C CYS A 46 7.30 14.61 -4.89
N GLU A 47 7.96 15.76 -4.73
CA GLU A 47 7.46 17.07 -5.14
C GLU A 47 7.21 17.11 -6.65
N ASP A 48 8.15 16.65 -7.49
CA ASP A 48 7.95 16.59 -8.95
C ASP A 48 6.69 15.79 -9.31
N PHE A 49 6.55 14.60 -8.71
CA PHE A 49 5.40 13.73 -8.95
C PHE A 49 4.09 14.39 -8.51
N LEU A 50 4.06 14.92 -7.28
CA LEU A 50 2.89 15.60 -6.72
C LEU A 50 2.54 16.86 -7.51
N THR A 51 3.52 17.54 -8.11
CA THR A 51 3.29 18.71 -8.97
C THR A 51 2.52 18.30 -10.22
N GLU A 52 2.87 17.19 -10.87
CA GLU A 52 2.11 16.70 -12.02
C GLU A 52 0.70 16.25 -11.61
N VAL A 53 0.55 15.62 -10.44
CA VAL A 53 -0.77 15.27 -9.88
C VAL A 53 -1.60 16.52 -9.64
N TYR A 54 -1.06 17.54 -8.98
CA TYR A 54 -1.74 18.79 -8.71
C TYR A 54 -2.18 19.47 -10.01
N ARG A 55 -1.28 19.61 -10.99
CA ARG A 55 -1.62 20.18 -12.30
C ARG A 55 -2.74 19.42 -12.99
N PHE A 56 -2.70 18.09 -12.97
CA PHE A 56 -3.75 17.26 -13.54
C PHE A 56 -5.10 17.49 -12.84
N VAL A 57 -5.12 17.45 -11.50
CA VAL A 57 -6.34 17.67 -10.71
C VAL A 57 -6.93 19.05 -10.98
N ILE A 58 -6.12 20.11 -10.89
CA ILE A 58 -6.57 21.49 -11.12
C ILE A 58 -7.09 21.68 -12.55
N LYS A 59 -6.41 21.11 -13.55
CA LYS A 59 -6.87 21.14 -14.93
C LYS A 59 -8.26 20.52 -15.08
N ASN A 60 -8.49 19.34 -14.49
CA ASN A 60 -9.79 18.66 -14.57
C ASN A 60 -10.89 19.39 -13.80
N LEU A 61 -10.59 19.93 -12.61
CA LEU A 61 -11.56 20.72 -11.84
C LEU A 61 -11.99 21.97 -12.62
N LYS A 62 -11.04 22.68 -13.25
CA LYS A 62 -11.33 23.85 -14.09
C LYS A 62 -12.16 23.55 -15.33
N MET A 63 -12.19 22.30 -15.80
CA MET A 63 -13.07 21.92 -16.91
C MET A 63 -14.55 21.84 -16.49
N GLY A 64 -14.83 21.67 -15.20
CA GLY A 64 -16.19 21.51 -14.67
C GLY A 64 -16.85 22.79 -14.15
N MET A 65 -16.15 23.94 -14.14
CA MET A 65 -16.65 25.19 -13.56
C MET A 65 -16.01 26.43 -14.20
N THR A 66 -16.65 27.59 -14.07
CA THR A 66 -16.07 28.86 -14.57
C THR A 66 -14.89 29.31 -13.70
N PRO A 67 -13.97 30.14 -14.24
CA PRO A 67 -12.83 30.65 -13.47
C PRO A 67 -13.23 31.35 -12.18
N GLU A 68 -14.30 32.16 -12.21
CA GLU A 68 -14.76 32.93 -11.06
C GLU A 68 -15.26 32.03 -9.94
N ILE A 69 -15.98 30.96 -10.29
CA ILE A 69 -16.47 29.95 -9.32
C ILE A 69 -15.28 29.16 -8.78
N PHE A 70 -14.36 28.73 -9.65
CA PHE A 70 -13.18 27.99 -9.24
C PHE A 70 -12.41 28.76 -8.18
N ASP A 71 -12.08 30.03 -8.44
CA ASP A 71 -11.20 30.85 -7.61
C ASP A 71 -11.75 31.10 -6.20
N VAL A 72 -13.08 31.19 -6.04
CA VAL A 72 -13.72 31.38 -4.73
C VAL A 72 -14.12 30.07 -4.03
N THR A 73 -14.10 28.93 -4.73
CA THR A 73 -14.47 27.64 -4.13
C THR A 73 -13.30 27.10 -3.29
N PRO A 74 -13.48 26.92 -1.97
CA PRO A 74 -12.47 26.32 -1.10
C PRO A 74 -12.18 24.88 -1.48
N MET A 75 -10.91 24.47 -1.42
CA MET A 75 -10.50 23.08 -1.62
C MET A 75 -9.79 22.55 -0.37
N GLU A 76 -10.33 21.48 0.22
CA GLU A 76 -9.67 20.74 1.29
C GLU A 76 -8.97 19.50 0.70
N CYS A 77 -7.64 19.52 0.72
CA CYS A 77 -6.82 18.40 0.25
C CYS A 77 -6.42 17.49 1.41
N TYR A 78 -6.79 16.21 1.35
CA TYR A 78 -6.35 15.20 2.30
C TYR A 78 -5.32 14.29 1.63
N LEU A 79 -4.11 14.23 2.19
CA LEU A 79 -3.06 13.32 1.75
C LEU A 79 -2.86 12.21 2.76
N THR A 80 -2.85 10.98 2.28
CA THR A 80 -2.64 9.79 3.10
C THR A 80 -1.15 9.49 3.24
N VAL A 81 -0.72 9.07 4.43
CA VAL A 81 0.65 8.58 4.70
C VAL A 81 0.61 7.26 5.47
N PRO A 82 1.58 6.36 5.30
CA PRO A 82 1.66 5.14 6.09
C PRO A 82 1.70 5.44 7.59
N ALA A 83 0.97 4.67 8.39
CA ALA A 83 0.90 4.89 9.84
C ALA A 83 2.27 4.64 10.52
N ILE A 84 3.04 3.67 10.03
CA ILE A 84 4.35 3.30 10.59
C ILE A 84 5.47 4.30 10.29
N TRP A 85 5.22 5.29 9.43
CA TRP A 85 6.26 6.26 9.08
C TRP A 85 6.69 7.09 10.28
N THR A 86 7.93 7.55 10.25
CA THR A 86 8.42 8.53 11.22
C THR A 86 7.78 9.90 10.99
N ASP A 87 7.73 10.73 12.03
CA ASP A 87 7.25 12.11 11.90
C ASP A 87 8.04 12.91 10.88
N LYS A 88 9.33 12.60 10.73
CA LYS A 88 10.18 13.18 9.69
C LYS A 88 9.71 12.82 8.28
N ALA A 89 9.38 11.54 8.02
CA ALA A 89 8.88 11.11 6.71
C ALA A 89 7.49 11.69 6.40
N ARG A 90 6.61 11.79 7.41
CA ARG A 90 5.32 12.47 7.30
C ARG A 90 5.49 13.96 6.97
N ALA A 91 6.39 14.66 7.66
CA ALA A 91 6.68 16.07 7.41
C ALA A 91 7.26 16.29 6.00
N ALA A 92 8.25 15.50 5.58
CA ALA A 92 8.83 15.59 4.24
C ALA A 92 7.79 15.41 3.14
N THR A 93 6.81 14.52 3.34
CA THR A 93 5.72 14.28 2.39
C THR A 93 4.75 15.46 2.32
N ARG A 94 4.41 16.03 3.48
CA ARG A 94 3.60 17.24 3.55
C ARG A 94 4.30 18.41 2.87
N ASP A 95 5.59 18.60 3.12
CA ASP A 95 6.38 19.68 2.55
C ASP A 95 6.48 19.55 1.02
N ALA A 96 6.69 18.33 0.51
CA ALA A 96 6.64 18.06 -0.93
C ALA A 96 5.28 18.38 -1.56
N ALA A 97 4.17 18.09 -0.86
CA ALA A 97 2.82 18.41 -1.33
C ALA A 97 2.54 19.92 -1.34
N VAL A 98 2.95 20.63 -0.29
CA VAL A 98 2.84 22.09 -0.23
C VAL A 98 3.65 22.73 -1.36
N ALA A 99 4.89 22.28 -1.57
CA ALA A 99 5.74 22.76 -2.67
C ALA A 99 5.13 22.48 -4.05
N ALA A 100 4.44 21.34 -4.22
CA ALA A 100 3.72 20.99 -5.43
C ALA A 100 2.46 21.84 -5.72
N GLY A 101 1.98 22.62 -4.74
CA GLY A 101 0.85 23.54 -4.88
C GLY A 101 -0.42 23.15 -4.12
N PHE A 102 -0.43 22.02 -3.40
CA PHE A 102 -1.58 21.64 -2.57
C PHE A 102 -1.74 22.63 -1.41
N GLY A 103 -2.93 23.19 -1.24
CA GLY A 103 -3.17 24.23 -0.22
C GLY A 103 -2.62 25.62 -0.56
N SER A 104 -2.26 25.88 -1.82
CA SER A 104 -1.60 27.15 -2.21
C SER A 104 -2.54 28.33 -2.46
N ARG A 105 -3.85 28.09 -2.69
CA ARG A 105 -4.83 29.17 -2.89
C ARG A 105 -5.36 29.68 -1.56
N ILE A 106 -5.89 30.91 -1.56
CA ILE A 106 -6.33 31.64 -0.36
C ILE A 106 -7.28 30.83 0.53
N PHE A 107 -8.19 30.06 -0.08
CA PHE A 107 -9.21 29.27 0.62
C PHE A 107 -8.90 27.76 0.62
N ASP A 108 -7.73 27.36 0.13
CA ASP A 108 -7.36 25.95 0.11
C ASP A 108 -6.69 25.56 1.43
N SER A 109 -6.83 24.30 1.80
CA SER A 109 -6.15 23.72 2.95
C SER A 109 -5.57 22.35 2.62
N ILE A 110 -4.56 21.94 3.38
CA ILE A 110 -3.95 20.61 3.29
C ILE A 110 -3.94 19.95 4.66
N GLN A 111 -4.47 18.73 4.70
CA GLN A 111 -4.51 17.85 5.88
C GLN A 111 -3.81 16.54 5.55
N MET A 112 -3.18 15.96 6.57
CA MET A 112 -2.58 14.63 6.50
C MET A 112 -3.45 13.65 7.28
N THR A 113 -3.62 12.44 6.78
CA THR A 113 -4.32 11.36 7.49
C THR A 113 -3.56 10.04 7.30
N ALA A 114 -3.74 9.09 8.22
CA ALA A 114 -3.11 7.79 8.06
C ALA A 114 -3.81 7.00 6.93
N GLU A 115 -3.02 6.37 6.06
CA GLU A 115 -3.51 5.40 5.06
C GLU A 115 -4.48 4.36 5.65
N PRO A 116 -4.18 3.69 6.79
CA PRO A 116 -5.11 2.71 7.35
C PRO A 116 -6.43 3.30 7.86
N GLU A 117 -6.46 4.56 8.33
CA GLU A 117 -7.69 5.23 8.75
C GLU A 117 -8.58 5.58 7.55
N ALA A 118 -7.97 6.13 6.50
CA ALA A 118 -8.67 6.43 5.25
C ALA A 118 -9.23 5.14 4.62
N ALA A 119 -8.45 4.05 4.65
CA ALA A 119 -8.87 2.72 4.20
C ALA A 119 -10.02 2.16 5.04
N ALA A 120 -9.94 2.25 6.37
CA ALA A 120 -11.01 1.83 7.27
C ALA A 120 -12.31 2.60 6.99
N PHE A 121 -12.21 3.93 6.85
CA PHE A 121 -13.37 4.76 6.52
C PHE A 121 -13.98 4.36 5.17
N ALA A 122 -13.17 4.22 4.13
CA ALA A 122 -13.65 3.86 2.79
C ALA A 122 -14.33 2.49 2.78
N ALA A 123 -13.72 1.48 3.41
CA ALA A 123 -14.24 0.11 3.42
C ALA A 123 -15.50 -0.04 4.28
N LEU A 124 -15.57 0.64 5.43
CA LEU A 124 -16.67 0.45 6.38
C LEU A 124 -17.84 1.42 6.14
N LYS A 125 -17.70 2.44 5.28
CA LYS A 125 -18.73 3.47 5.03
C LYS A 125 -20.14 2.93 4.79
N LYS A 126 -20.28 1.79 4.11
CA LYS A 126 -21.59 1.16 3.85
C LYS A 126 -22.14 0.45 5.09
N ASP A 127 -21.27 -0.15 5.89
CA ASP A 127 -21.61 -0.91 7.09
C ASP A 127 -21.86 -0.03 8.32
N LEU A 128 -21.51 1.24 8.26
CA LEU A 128 -21.79 2.22 9.32
C LEU A 128 -23.20 2.82 9.25
N ARG A 129 -23.95 2.53 8.18
CA ARG A 129 -25.30 3.07 8.01
C ARG A 129 -26.30 2.36 8.94
N PRO A 130 -27.24 3.09 9.58
CA PRO A 130 -28.31 2.48 10.34
C PRO A 130 -29.07 1.45 9.50
N GLY A 131 -29.23 0.23 10.02
CA GLY A 131 -29.91 -0.86 9.33
C GLY A 131 -29.06 -1.67 8.35
N SER A 132 -27.73 -1.49 8.31
CA SER A 132 -26.87 -2.39 7.53
C SER A 132 -26.95 -3.84 8.06
N VAL A 133 -27.07 -4.80 7.13
CA VAL A 133 -27.06 -6.23 7.42
C VAL A 133 -25.72 -6.68 8.03
N ASN A 134 -24.63 -5.99 7.67
CA ASN A 134 -23.27 -6.25 8.16
C ASN A 134 -22.79 -5.13 9.08
N ALA A 135 -23.69 -4.51 9.84
CA ALA A 135 -23.36 -3.33 10.62
C ALA A 135 -22.19 -3.59 11.58
N VAL A 136 -21.17 -2.73 11.50
CA VAL A 136 -20.07 -2.75 12.45
C VAL A 136 -20.52 -2.07 13.75
N LYS A 137 -20.12 -2.63 14.89
CA LYS A 137 -20.61 -2.24 16.22
C LYS A 137 -19.49 -1.65 17.08
N LEU A 138 -19.92 -0.93 18.12
CA LEU A 138 -19.03 -0.47 19.18
C LEU A 138 -18.30 -1.66 19.80
N GLY A 139 -16.98 -1.56 19.91
CA GLY A 139 -16.12 -2.61 20.43
C GLY A 139 -15.70 -3.67 19.41
N ASP A 140 -16.22 -3.64 18.18
CA ASP A 140 -15.70 -4.50 17.12
C ASP A 140 -14.27 -4.10 16.80
N ASN A 141 -13.44 -5.12 16.59
CA ASN A 141 -12.04 -4.94 16.25
C ASN A 141 -11.83 -5.23 14.76
N VAL A 142 -11.19 -4.28 14.09
CA VAL A 142 -10.92 -4.29 12.66
C VAL A 142 -9.42 -4.22 12.43
N LEU A 143 -8.90 -5.07 11.57
CA LEU A 143 -7.52 -5.04 11.12
C LEU A 143 -7.48 -4.52 9.69
N ILE A 144 -6.70 -3.47 9.48
CA ILE A 144 -6.42 -2.94 8.14
C ILE A 144 -5.11 -3.56 7.69
N LEU A 145 -5.19 -4.28 6.58
CA LEU A 145 -4.10 -4.99 5.93
C LEU A 145 -3.81 -4.28 4.61
N ASP A 146 -2.93 -3.29 4.63
CA ASP A 146 -2.52 -2.56 3.43
C ASP A 146 -1.36 -3.30 2.76
N CYS A 147 -1.69 -3.98 1.67
CA CYS A 147 -0.75 -4.70 0.84
C CYS A 147 -0.46 -3.85 -0.40
N GLY A 148 0.50 -2.94 -0.28
CA GLY A 148 0.97 -2.09 -1.36
C GLY A 148 2.00 -2.76 -2.28
N GLY A 149 2.61 -1.95 -3.14
CA GLY A 149 3.70 -2.42 -4.00
C GLY A 149 5.04 -2.51 -3.28
N GLY A 150 5.41 -1.46 -2.55
CA GLY A 150 6.70 -1.36 -1.89
C GLY A 150 6.69 -1.75 -0.42
N THR A 151 5.56 -1.55 0.26
CA THR A 151 5.37 -1.83 1.68
C THR A 151 4.12 -2.65 1.89
N MET A 152 4.11 -3.34 3.02
CA MET A 152 2.95 -3.90 3.63
C MET A 152 2.82 -3.26 5.02
N ASP A 153 1.63 -2.77 5.34
CA ASP A 153 1.35 -2.04 6.57
C ASP A 153 0.12 -2.66 7.25
N ILE A 154 0.22 -2.97 8.55
CA ILE A 154 -0.84 -3.59 9.33
C ILE A 154 -1.14 -2.73 10.54
N THR A 155 -2.39 -2.30 10.66
CA THR A 155 -2.87 -1.59 11.86
C THR A 155 -4.16 -2.22 12.35
N MET A 156 -4.37 -2.23 13.67
CA MET A 156 -5.56 -2.83 14.28
C MET A 156 -6.28 -1.80 15.15
N TYR A 157 -7.58 -1.66 14.92
CA TYR A 157 -8.43 -0.67 15.55
C TYR A 157 -9.59 -1.31 16.30
N SER A 158 -10.00 -0.70 17.40
CA SER A 158 -11.26 -0.97 18.08
C SER A 158 -12.23 0.17 17.82
N ILE A 159 -13.45 -0.15 17.40
CA ILE A 159 -14.45 0.86 17.06
C ILE A 159 -15.02 1.51 18.32
N ARG A 160 -14.81 2.81 18.45
CA ARG A 160 -15.30 3.65 19.54
C ARG A 160 -16.63 4.28 19.25
N LYS A 161 -16.93 4.52 17.97
CA LYS A 161 -18.16 5.16 17.54
C LYS A 161 -18.38 4.90 16.06
N THR A 162 -19.64 4.72 15.68
CA THR A 162 -20.02 4.45 14.28
C THR A 162 -20.85 5.58 13.67
N PHE A 163 -21.55 6.37 14.50
CA PHE A 163 -22.40 7.46 14.07
C PHE A 163 -22.41 8.62 15.09
N PRO A 164 -22.45 9.90 14.67
CA PRO A 164 -22.45 10.40 13.28
C PRO A 164 -21.09 10.27 12.58
N ASN A 165 -20.01 10.10 13.34
CA ASN A 165 -18.67 9.93 12.83
C ASN A 165 -18.11 8.57 13.28
N LEU A 166 -17.29 8.00 12.41
CA LEU A 166 -16.51 6.82 12.71
C LEU A 166 -15.29 7.22 13.54
N GLU A 167 -15.18 6.67 14.73
CA GLU A 167 -14.05 6.91 15.63
C GLU A 167 -13.45 5.56 16.04
N PHE A 168 -12.13 5.50 16.09
CA PHE A 168 -11.36 4.29 16.37
C PHE A 168 -10.26 4.57 17.39
N ASP A 169 -9.92 3.55 18.19
CA ASP A 169 -8.68 3.53 18.96
C ASP A 169 -7.75 2.47 18.37
N GLU A 170 -6.48 2.81 18.16
CA GLU A 170 -5.45 1.83 17.83
C GLU A 170 -5.23 0.89 19.01
N ILE A 171 -5.28 -0.42 18.74
CA ILE A 171 -5.19 -1.46 19.78
C ILE A 171 -3.74 -1.68 20.22
N CYS A 172 -2.82 -1.62 19.27
CA CYS A 172 -1.39 -1.77 19.49
C CYS A 172 -0.65 -1.15 18.30
N VAL A 173 0.59 -0.72 18.53
CA VAL A 173 1.47 -0.15 17.50
C VAL A 173 1.43 -1.02 16.24
N GLY A 174 1.10 -0.40 15.11
CA GLY A 174 1.12 -1.03 13.81
C GLY A 174 2.49 -1.61 13.46
N ILE A 175 2.50 -2.65 12.63
CA ILE A 175 3.72 -3.23 12.07
C ILE A 175 3.68 -3.14 10.56
N GLY A 176 4.85 -3.12 9.94
CA GLY A 176 4.95 -3.27 8.50
C GLY A 176 6.30 -3.83 8.09
N GLY A 177 6.46 -3.98 6.78
CA GLY A 177 7.68 -4.46 6.17
C GLY A 177 7.75 -4.06 4.70
N LYS A 178 8.96 -4.06 4.13
CA LYS A 178 9.18 -3.80 2.70
C LYS A 178 8.92 -5.06 1.87
N CYS A 179 7.73 -5.64 1.99
CA CYS A 179 7.31 -6.91 1.38
C CYS A 179 5.94 -6.77 0.65
N GLY A 180 5.94 -6.01 -0.45
CA GLY A 180 4.77 -5.83 -1.32
C GLY A 180 4.94 -6.48 -2.70
N SER A 181 4.04 -6.18 -3.66
CA SER A 181 4.07 -6.79 -5.00
C SER A 181 5.36 -6.54 -5.79
N THR A 182 6.12 -5.48 -5.49
CA THR A 182 7.43 -5.25 -6.13
C THR A 182 8.45 -6.35 -5.81
N TYR A 183 8.25 -7.11 -4.74
CA TYR A 183 9.03 -8.31 -4.44
C TYR A 183 8.73 -9.41 -5.47
N ILE A 184 7.49 -9.54 -5.92
CA ILE A 184 7.09 -10.49 -6.98
C ILE A 184 7.80 -10.11 -8.29
N ASP A 185 7.86 -8.82 -8.62
CA ASP A 185 8.61 -8.34 -9.80
C ASP A 185 10.08 -8.75 -9.73
N ARG A 186 10.71 -8.61 -8.55
CA ARG A 186 12.11 -9.00 -8.34
C ARG A 186 12.29 -10.52 -8.45
N ASN A 187 11.38 -11.30 -7.88
CA ASN A 187 11.37 -12.75 -8.03
C ASN A 187 11.26 -13.15 -9.51
N PHE A 188 10.43 -12.46 -10.28
CA PHE A 188 10.27 -12.70 -11.70
C PHE A 188 11.56 -12.40 -12.47
N LEU A 189 12.18 -11.24 -12.24
CA LEU A 189 13.45 -10.89 -12.88
C LEU A 189 14.57 -11.87 -12.54
N MET A 190 14.62 -12.36 -11.29
CA MET A 190 15.56 -13.41 -10.87
C MET A 190 15.28 -14.74 -11.57
N LEU A 191 14.01 -15.13 -11.70
CA LEU A 191 13.62 -16.33 -12.44
C LEU A 191 14.07 -16.25 -13.91
N MET A 192 13.89 -15.10 -14.54
CA MET A 192 14.32 -14.87 -15.93
C MET A 192 15.85 -14.92 -16.06
N ALA A 193 16.59 -14.29 -15.14
CA ALA A 193 18.05 -14.38 -15.11
C ALA A 193 18.53 -15.83 -14.95
N ARG A 194 17.89 -16.63 -14.08
CA ARG A 194 18.23 -18.05 -13.90
C ARG A 194 17.92 -18.90 -15.14
N ARG A 195 16.83 -18.62 -15.84
CA ARG A 195 16.40 -19.40 -17.03
C ARG A 195 17.23 -19.09 -18.26
N PHE A 196 17.54 -17.81 -18.48
CA PHE A 196 18.13 -17.33 -19.73
C PHE A 196 19.57 -16.86 -19.59
N GLY A 197 20.10 -16.81 -18.36
CA GLY A 197 21.48 -16.42 -18.07
C GLY A 197 21.85 -15.08 -18.67
N GLN A 198 23.04 -15.02 -19.28
CA GLN A 198 23.62 -13.80 -19.84
C GLN A 198 22.70 -13.12 -20.88
N ALA A 199 21.93 -13.91 -21.65
CA ALA A 199 21.03 -13.37 -22.67
C ALA A 199 19.96 -12.46 -22.07
N PHE A 200 19.51 -12.72 -20.84
CA PHE A 200 18.61 -11.83 -20.11
C PHE A 200 19.36 -10.76 -19.32
N GLU A 201 20.49 -11.10 -18.71
CA GLU A 201 21.28 -10.15 -17.93
C GLU A 201 21.77 -8.95 -18.76
N ASP A 202 22.19 -9.19 -20.01
CA ASP A 202 22.63 -8.17 -20.96
C ASP A 202 21.51 -7.23 -21.42
N VAL A 203 20.24 -7.63 -21.27
CA VAL A 203 19.12 -6.77 -21.61
C VAL A 203 19.11 -5.55 -20.67
N PRO A 204 19.16 -4.31 -21.21
CA PRO A 204 19.21 -3.12 -20.36
C PRO A 204 17.97 -2.96 -19.49
N MET A 205 18.13 -2.47 -18.25
CA MET A 205 17.01 -2.25 -17.31
C MET A 205 15.88 -1.38 -17.87
N LYS A 206 16.16 -0.43 -18.76
CA LYS A 206 15.10 0.35 -19.44
C LYS A 206 14.11 -0.51 -20.26
N ARG A 207 14.52 -1.73 -20.64
CA ARG A 207 13.74 -2.67 -21.47
C ARG A 207 13.12 -3.81 -20.66
N LYS A 208 13.64 -4.11 -19.46
CA LYS A 208 13.20 -5.22 -18.61
C LYS A 208 12.77 -4.84 -17.19
N GLY A 209 13.02 -3.61 -16.76
CA GLY A 209 12.71 -3.12 -15.42
C GLY A 209 11.29 -2.56 -15.28
N PRO A 210 10.97 -1.92 -14.15
CA PRO A 210 9.61 -1.44 -13.86
C PRO A 210 9.11 -0.45 -14.91
N GLY A 211 7.87 -0.63 -15.35
CA GLY A 211 7.24 0.18 -16.40
C GLY A 211 7.76 -0.06 -17.83
N SER A 212 8.69 -1.00 -18.03
CA SER A 212 9.12 -1.43 -19.37
C SER A 212 8.04 -2.27 -20.04
N GLU A 213 8.11 -2.39 -21.37
CA GLU A 213 7.16 -3.24 -22.11
C GLU A 213 7.22 -4.70 -21.67
N PHE A 214 8.40 -5.19 -21.33
CA PHE A 214 8.59 -6.54 -20.80
C PHE A 214 7.79 -6.78 -19.50
N MET A 215 7.86 -5.85 -18.54
CA MET A 215 7.09 -5.96 -17.29
C MET A 215 5.60 -5.77 -17.53
N LYS A 216 5.20 -4.87 -18.44
CA LYS A 216 3.80 -4.72 -18.82
C LYS A 216 3.23 -6.00 -19.43
N CYS A 217 3.98 -6.71 -20.27
CA CYS A 217 3.56 -8.01 -20.81
C CYS A 217 3.39 -9.05 -19.70
N PHE A 218 4.29 -9.07 -18.72
CA PHE A 218 4.15 -9.95 -17.55
C PHE A 218 2.92 -9.61 -16.69
N GLU A 219 2.60 -8.32 -16.53
CA GLU A 219 1.46 -7.85 -15.74
C GLU A 219 0.11 -7.96 -16.48
N LYS A 220 0.10 -7.94 -17.82
CA LYS A 220 -1.14 -7.77 -18.59
C LYS A 220 -1.88 -9.02 -19.00
N ASP A 221 -1.23 -10.17 -19.23
CA ASP A 221 -1.86 -11.50 -19.38
C ASP A 221 -0.86 -12.51 -19.98
N TYR A 222 -1.05 -13.78 -19.62
CA TYR A 222 -0.45 -14.95 -20.24
C TYR A 222 -1.19 -15.28 -21.54
N ASP A 223 -0.53 -15.15 -22.68
CA ASP A 223 -1.09 -15.41 -24.00
C ASP A 223 -0.62 -16.79 -24.52
N GLU A 224 -1.55 -17.73 -24.74
CA GLU A 224 -1.26 -19.08 -25.25
C GLU A 224 -0.84 -19.10 -26.74
N ASP A 225 -1.16 -18.07 -27.53
CA ASP A 225 -0.97 -18.05 -28.98
C ASP A 225 0.31 -17.31 -29.42
N GLU A 226 0.80 -16.33 -28.64
CA GLU A 226 1.85 -15.38 -29.08
C GLU A 226 3.31 -15.72 -28.68
N ALA A 227 3.60 -16.91 -28.15
CA ALA A 227 4.90 -17.24 -27.55
C ALA A 227 5.28 -16.29 -26.38
N SER A 228 4.33 -16.13 -25.46
CA SER A 228 4.60 -15.64 -24.11
C SER A 228 5.56 -16.58 -23.37
N VAL A 229 6.30 -16.08 -22.36
CA VAL A 229 7.05 -16.97 -21.47
C VAL A 229 6.03 -17.79 -20.71
N MET A 230 5.85 -19.06 -21.09
CA MET A 230 5.04 -20.00 -20.33
C MET A 230 5.62 -20.17 -18.91
N LEU A 231 5.19 -19.31 -17.99
CA LEU A 231 5.33 -19.55 -16.56
C LEU A 231 4.33 -20.63 -16.19
N SER A 232 4.84 -21.77 -15.73
CA SER A 232 3.96 -22.78 -15.17
C SER A 232 3.25 -22.21 -13.94
N LYS A 233 2.10 -22.78 -13.58
CA LYS A 233 1.43 -22.48 -12.30
C LYS A 233 2.42 -22.53 -11.13
N ARG A 234 3.33 -23.52 -11.13
CA ARG A 234 4.37 -23.67 -10.11
C ARG A 234 5.34 -22.51 -10.08
N ASP A 235 5.72 -21.96 -11.23
CA ASP A 235 6.58 -20.78 -11.28
C ASP A 235 5.87 -19.59 -10.64
N LEU A 236 4.63 -19.31 -11.05
CA LEU A 236 3.82 -18.23 -10.46
C LEU A 236 3.66 -18.40 -8.95
N GLU A 237 3.36 -19.61 -8.48
CA GLU A 237 3.30 -19.93 -7.04
C GLU A 237 4.64 -19.60 -6.36
N CYS A 238 5.77 -20.06 -6.91
CA CYS A 238 7.10 -19.76 -6.37
C CYS A 238 7.45 -18.26 -6.36
N LEU A 239 6.88 -17.45 -7.26
CA LEU A 239 7.06 -16.00 -7.24
C LEU A 239 6.30 -15.33 -6.08
N PHE A 240 5.11 -15.84 -5.75
CA PHE A 240 4.20 -15.25 -4.76
C PHE A 240 4.39 -15.80 -3.35
N GLU A 241 4.63 -17.11 -3.21
CA GLU A 241 4.68 -17.83 -1.92
C GLU A 241 5.60 -17.15 -0.89
N PRO A 242 6.85 -16.76 -1.20
CA PRO A 242 7.72 -16.12 -0.21
C PRO A 242 7.12 -14.81 0.32
N VAL A 243 6.51 -14.01 -0.57
CA VAL A 243 5.91 -12.72 -0.24
C VAL A 243 4.65 -12.92 0.61
N VAL A 244 3.80 -13.87 0.22
CA VAL A 244 2.57 -14.22 0.94
C VAL A 244 2.89 -14.80 2.32
N ASP A 245 3.91 -15.63 2.45
CA ASP A 245 4.35 -16.18 3.73
C ASP A 245 4.87 -15.08 4.68
N ASP A 246 5.61 -14.10 4.17
CA ASP A 246 6.04 -12.94 4.95
C ASP A 246 4.84 -12.13 5.44
N ILE A 247 3.85 -11.90 4.55
CA ILE A 247 2.58 -11.23 4.88
C ILE A 247 1.81 -11.98 5.98
N LEU A 248 1.64 -13.29 5.86
CA LEU A 248 0.93 -14.11 6.86
C LEU A 248 1.66 -14.13 8.21
N ARG A 249 2.99 -14.12 8.20
CA ARG A 249 3.81 -14.05 9.42
C ARG A 249 3.66 -12.69 10.10
N LEU A 250 3.67 -11.58 9.35
CA LEU A 250 3.39 -10.25 9.88
C LEU A 250 1.96 -10.19 10.45
N LEU A 251 0.95 -10.61 9.68
CA LEU A 251 -0.45 -10.64 10.15
C LEU A 251 -0.59 -11.38 11.49
N SER A 252 0.03 -12.54 11.59
CA SER A 252 0.03 -13.36 12.81
C SER A 252 0.83 -12.71 13.96
N GLN A 253 1.85 -11.90 13.67
CA GLN A 253 2.56 -11.11 14.67
C GLN A 253 1.72 -9.95 15.18
N GLN A 254 1.03 -9.20 14.31
CA GLN A 254 0.18 -8.09 14.73
C GLN A 254 -0.92 -8.58 15.67
N VAL A 255 -1.61 -9.66 15.31
CA VAL A 255 -2.66 -10.24 16.15
C VAL A 255 -2.09 -10.66 17.50
N ARG A 256 -0.94 -11.33 17.56
CA ARG A 256 -0.29 -11.70 18.84
C ARG A 256 0.11 -10.50 19.69
N SER A 257 0.59 -9.41 19.09
CA SER A 257 0.91 -8.17 19.81
C SER A 257 -0.34 -7.56 20.45
N ALA A 258 -1.45 -7.50 19.72
CA ALA A 258 -2.74 -7.04 20.23
C ALA A 258 -3.24 -7.90 21.41
N LEU A 259 -3.08 -9.23 21.33
CA LEU A 259 -3.44 -10.15 22.43
C LEU A 259 -2.66 -9.85 23.72
N ARG A 260 -1.33 -9.64 23.59
CA ARG A 260 -0.44 -9.42 24.75
C ARG A 260 -0.68 -8.08 25.43
N GLY A 261 -0.98 -7.03 24.66
CA GLY A 261 -1.27 -5.70 25.20
C GLY A 261 -2.60 -5.62 25.97
N ASN A 262 -3.57 -6.48 25.63
CA ASN A 262 -4.94 -6.42 26.13
C ASN A 262 -5.30 -7.41 27.25
N ALA A 263 -4.32 -8.09 27.86
CA ALA A 263 -4.52 -9.13 28.88
C ALA A 263 -5.29 -8.68 30.16
N LYS A 264 -5.72 -7.42 30.26
CA LYS A 264 -6.50 -6.89 31.39
C LYS A 264 -7.95 -6.48 31.07
N ARG A 265 -8.45 -6.61 29.83
CA ARG A 265 -9.75 -6.00 29.46
C ARG A 265 -10.80 -6.87 28.77
N ILE A 266 -10.52 -8.09 28.31
CA ILE A 266 -11.47 -8.79 27.42
C ILE A 266 -11.45 -10.31 27.66
N ASN A 267 -12.63 -10.93 27.75
CA ASN A 267 -12.80 -12.39 27.74
C ASN A 267 -12.16 -12.98 26.47
N GLU A 268 -11.39 -14.05 26.66
CA GLU A 268 -10.66 -14.76 25.63
C GLU A 268 -11.58 -15.21 24.47
N ILE A 269 -11.07 -15.16 23.23
CA ILE A 269 -11.50 -15.85 21.99
C ILE A 269 -12.03 -15.00 20.81
N TYR A 270 -12.47 -13.74 20.94
CA TYR A 270 -12.97 -12.96 19.77
C TYR A 270 -12.30 -11.59 19.58
N ILE A 271 -10.98 -11.58 19.34
CA ILE A 271 -10.20 -10.33 19.29
C ILE A 271 -10.17 -9.68 17.90
N LEU A 272 -10.42 -10.40 16.81
CA LEU A 272 -10.46 -9.83 15.47
C LEU A 272 -11.69 -10.33 14.72
N GLY A 273 -12.64 -9.44 14.43
CA GLY A 273 -13.87 -9.80 13.70
C GLY A 273 -13.77 -9.59 12.20
N LEU A 274 -12.91 -8.66 11.78
CA LEU A 274 -12.85 -8.19 10.39
C LEU A 274 -11.42 -7.83 9.97
N VAL A 275 -10.96 -8.43 8.87
CA VAL A 275 -9.79 -8.00 8.11
C VAL A 275 -10.26 -7.22 6.89
N VAL A 276 -9.74 -6.01 6.71
CA VAL A 276 -9.93 -5.21 5.50
C VAL A 276 -8.63 -5.23 4.72
N LEU A 277 -8.65 -5.92 3.58
CA LEU A 277 -7.53 -5.98 2.65
C LEU A 277 -7.60 -4.80 1.68
N VAL A 278 -6.55 -3.98 1.66
CA VAL A 278 -6.40 -2.81 0.80
C VAL A 278 -5.03 -2.78 0.11
N GLY A 279 -4.80 -1.78 -0.73
CA GLY A 279 -3.56 -1.62 -1.48
C GLY A 279 -3.58 -2.38 -2.80
N GLY A 280 -2.70 -2.00 -3.73
CA GLY A 280 -2.65 -2.57 -5.08
C GLY A 280 -2.41 -4.08 -5.09
N PHE A 281 -1.57 -4.60 -4.19
CA PHE A 281 -1.38 -6.05 -4.05
C PHE A 281 -2.56 -6.73 -3.34
N GLY A 282 -3.33 -6.00 -2.53
CA GLY A 282 -4.57 -6.46 -1.93
C GLY A 282 -5.66 -6.87 -2.95
N SER A 283 -5.56 -6.41 -4.21
CA SER A 283 -6.41 -6.85 -5.31
C SER A 283 -6.12 -8.28 -5.79
N SER A 284 -4.96 -8.86 -5.44
CA SER A 284 -4.55 -10.20 -5.89
C SER A 284 -5.43 -11.31 -5.31
N ASP A 285 -6.00 -12.15 -6.18
CA ASP A 285 -6.81 -13.32 -5.79
C ASP A 285 -6.00 -14.39 -5.09
N TYR A 286 -4.74 -14.56 -5.48
CA TYR A 286 -3.81 -15.46 -4.80
C TYR A 286 -3.61 -15.03 -3.34
N LEU A 287 -3.31 -13.73 -3.12
CA LEU A 287 -3.16 -13.19 -1.77
C LEU A 287 -4.46 -13.31 -0.97
N LYS A 288 -5.60 -12.92 -1.55
CA LYS A 288 -6.90 -13.00 -0.86
C LYS A 288 -7.25 -14.42 -0.46
N GLY A 289 -7.03 -15.41 -1.33
CA GLY A 289 -7.24 -16.82 -1.00
C GLY A 289 -6.38 -17.27 0.19
N ALA A 290 -5.11 -16.84 0.25
CA ALA A 290 -4.23 -17.13 1.38
C ALA A 290 -4.70 -16.45 2.68
N ILE A 291 -5.11 -15.18 2.63
CA ILE A 291 -5.69 -14.46 3.78
C ILE A 291 -6.98 -15.12 4.25
N ASP A 292 -7.87 -15.53 3.33
CA ASP A 292 -9.12 -16.22 3.67
C ASP A 292 -8.86 -17.55 4.35
N ALA A 293 -7.92 -18.34 3.83
CA ALA A 293 -7.50 -19.60 4.46
C ALA A 293 -6.92 -19.36 5.86
N TRP A 294 -6.15 -18.28 6.04
CA TRP A 294 -5.64 -17.88 7.34
C TRP A 294 -6.77 -17.48 8.29
N CYS A 295 -7.70 -16.64 7.85
CA CYS A 295 -8.86 -16.19 8.61
C CYS A 295 -9.78 -17.35 9.04
N ALA A 296 -10.02 -18.31 8.15
CA ALA A 296 -10.80 -19.52 8.44
C ALA A 296 -10.17 -20.37 9.56
N LYS A 297 -8.84 -20.50 9.54
CA LYS A 297 -8.08 -21.23 10.58
C LYS A 297 -8.02 -20.48 11.92
N ASN A 298 -8.22 -19.16 11.93
CA ASN A 298 -8.06 -18.31 13.11
C ASN A 298 -9.41 -17.78 13.65
N GLY A 299 -10.43 -18.63 13.71
CA GLY A 299 -11.72 -18.29 14.30
C GLY A 299 -12.79 -17.80 13.32
N GLY A 300 -12.62 -18.07 12.02
CA GLY A 300 -13.62 -17.72 11.00
C GLY A 300 -13.75 -16.21 10.79
N ILE A 301 -12.63 -15.50 10.85
CA ILE A 301 -12.58 -14.04 10.72
C ILE A 301 -13.11 -13.64 9.34
N LYS A 302 -13.95 -12.61 9.26
CA LYS A 302 -14.41 -12.09 7.97
C LYS A 302 -13.27 -11.31 7.31
N CYS A 303 -12.96 -11.59 6.04
CA CYS A 303 -12.03 -10.78 5.26
C CYS A 303 -12.74 -10.15 4.06
N ILE A 304 -12.70 -8.83 3.98
CA ILE A 304 -13.27 -8.04 2.88
C ILE A 304 -12.17 -7.32 2.11
N ARG A 305 -12.43 -7.03 0.83
CA ARG A 305 -11.66 -6.05 0.06
C ARG A 305 -12.42 -4.74 -0.01
N SER A 306 -11.69 -3.63 0.01
CA SER A 306 -12.28 -2.33 -0.35
C SER A 306 -12.57 -2.29 -1.84
N GLU A 307 -13.75 -1.80 -2.24
CA GLU A 307 -14.15 -1.64 -3.66
C GLU A 307 -13.42 -0.50 -4.40
N PHE A 308 -12.54 0.22 -3.71
CA PHE A 308 -11.89 1.43 -4.21
C PHE A 308 -10.48 1.18 -4.81
N TRP A 309 -10.08 -0.08 -4.99
CA TRP A 309 -8.74 -0.46 -5.46
C TRP A 309 -8.79 -1.51 -6.57
#